data_AF-A0A936KK50-F1
#
_entry.id   AF-A0A936KK50-F1
#
_cell.length_a   1.000
_cell.length_b   1.000
_cell.length_c   1.000
_cell.angle_alpha   90.00
_cell.angle_beta   90.00
_cell.angle_gamma   90.00
#
_symmetry.space_group_name_H-M   'P 1'
#
loop_
_entity.id
_entity.type
_entity.pdbx_description
1 polymer ?
#
loop_
_entity_poly.entity_id
_entity_poly.type
_entity_poly.pdbx_seq_one_letter_code
_entity_poly.pdbx_strand_id
1 'polypeptide(L)' 'MKFTKIEIKDFQQFKDFELDLTYPVGHPKAGQPLEKVCFIGQSGTGKTTLLELLKSATSGNPNNYNQN' A
#
# COMPACT_ATOMS: atom_id res chain seq x y z
N MET A 1 3.66 0.53 13.80
CA MET A 1 3.75 1.48 12.67
C MET A 1 2.40 1.55 11.99
N LYS A 2 1.95 2.72 11.52
CA LYS A 2 0.69 2.88 10.76
C LYS A 2 1.00 3.60 9.46
N PHE A 3 0.39 3.15 8.36
CA PHE A 3 0.52 3.76 7.04
C PHE A 3 -0.66 4.69 6.79
N THR A 4 -0.38 5.88 6.25
CA THR A 4 -1.41 6.85 5.85
C THR A 4 -1.52 6.98 4.35
N LYS A 5 -0.44 6.70 3.60
CA LYS A 5 -0.41 6.88 2.15
C LYS A 5 0.58 5.92 1.50
N ILE A 6 0.27 5.49 0.27
CA ILE A 6 1.17 4.78 -0.63
C ILE A 6 1.16 5.53 -1.97
N GLU A 7 2.34 5.79 -2.53
CA GLU A 7 2.51 6.36 -3.87
C GLU A 7 3.47 5.46 -4.67
N ILE A 8 3.01 4.96 -5.81
CA ILE A 8 3.79 4.12 -6.73
C ILE A 8 3.72 4.77 -8.12
N LYS A 9 4.83 5.40 -8.54
CA LYS A 9 4.91 6.07 -9.85
C LYS A 9 4.90 5.07 -10.99
N ASP A 10 5.81 4.09 -10.95
CA ASP A 10 5.88 3.04 -11.97
C ASP A 10 6.51 1.78 -11.36
N PHE A 11 5.73 0.71 -11.24
CA PHE A 11 6.20 -0.61 -10.78
C PHE A 11 5.23 -1.73 -11.16
N GLN A 12 5.69 -2.69 -11.96
CA GLN A 12 4.90 -3.83 -12.44
C GLN A 12 3.58 -3.39 -13.10
N GLN A 13 2.42 -3.75 -12.53
CA GLN A 13 1.09 -3.36 -13.01
C GLN A 13 0.63 -1.99 -12.49
N PHE A 14 1.32 -1.39 -11.53
CA PHE A 14 0.95 -0.11 -10.95
C PHE A 14 1.59 1.04 -11.75
N LYS A 15 0.75 1.91 -12.31
CA LYS A 15 1.14 3.10 -13.06
C LYS A 15 0.45 4.31 -12.44
N ASP A 16 1.24 5.25 -11.91
CA ASP A 16 0.77 6.44 -11.19
C ASP A 16 -0.33 6.10 -10.17
N PHE A 17 -0.06 5.10 -9.33
CA PHE A 17 -0.99 4.59 -8.34
C PHE A 17 -0.81 5.32 -7.01
N GLU A 18 -1.90 5.88 -6.50
CA GLU A 18 -1.98 6.53 -5.18
C GLU A 18 -3.08 5.87 -4.35
N LEU A 19 -2.76 5.59 -3.09
CA LEU A 19 -3.72 5.09 -2.12
C LEU A 19 -3.61 5.84 -0.80
N ASP A 20 -4.68 6.56 -0.45
CA ASP A 20 -4.88 7.14 0.88
C ASP A 20 -5.47 6.07 1.81
N LEU A 21 -4.81 5.86 2.95
CA LEU A 21 -5.17 4.90 3.98
C LEU A 21 -5.67 5.59 5.25
N THR A 22 -6.28 6.75 5.12
CA THR A 22 -6.91 7.49 6.23
C THR A 22 -8.43 7.46 6.16
N TYR A 23 -9.08 7.70 7.29
CA TYR A 23 -10.53 7.88 7.31
C TYR A 23 -10.91 9.15 6.53
N PRO A 24 -11.97 9.10 5.70
CA PRO A 24 -12.37 10.22 4.87
C PRO A 24 -12.99 11.36 5.68
N VAL A 25 -13.12 12.52 5.03
CA VAL A 25 -13.83 13.69 5.59
C VAL A 25 -15.27 13.28 5.97
N GLY A 26 -15.72 13.73 7.15
CA GLY A 26 -17.04 13.39 7.70
C GLY A 26 -17.04 12.19 8.64
N HIS A 27 -15.92 11.47 8.79
CA HIS A 27 -15.77 10.43 9.81
C HIS A 27 -15.23 11.02 11.13
N PRO A 28 -15.64 10.54 12.33
CA PRO A 28 -15.10 11.01 13.61
C PRO A 28 -13.57 10.89 13.74
N LYS A 29 -12.97 9.97 12.99
CA LYS A 29 -11.52 9.75 12.90
C LYS A 29 -10.89 10.32 11.62
N ALA A 30 -11.55 11.26 10.93
CA ALA A 30 -11.06 11.81 9.66
C ALA A 30 -9.57 12.18 9.71
N GLY A 31 -8.81 11.81 8.67
CA GLY A 31 -7.36 12.01 8.58
C GLY A 31 -6.51 11.08 9.45
N GLN A 32 -7.11 10.30 10.36
CA GLN A 32 -6.38 9.27 11.10
C GLN A 32 -6.19 8.02 10.24
N PRO A 33 -5.11 7.23 10.42
CA PRO A 33 -4.90 5.99 9.70
C PRO A 33 -6.03 4.99 9.94
N LEU A 34 -6.41 4.26 8.89
CA LEU A 34 -7.37 3.17 8.97
C LEU A 34 -6.86 2.07 9.91
N GLU A 35 -7.77 1.50 10.71
CA GLU A 35 -7.44 0.43 11.65
C GLU A 35 -7.28 -0.93 10.95
N LYS A 36 -8.05 -1.15 9.89
CA LYS A 36 -8.04 -2.37 9.08
C LYS A 36 -8.27 -2.00 7.62
N VAL A 37 -7.54 -2.67 6.75
CA VAL A 37 -7.62 -2.51 5.29
C VAL A 37 -7.57 -3.90 4.67
N CYS A 38 -8.39 -4.14 3.65
CA CYS A 38 -8.38 -5.39 2.89
C CYS A 38 -8.19 -5.07 1.41
N PHE A 39 -7.23 -5.72 0.77
CA PHE A 39 -7.01 -5.62 -0.68
C PHE A 39 -7.74 -6.76 -1.38
N ILE A 40 -8.70 -6.42 -2.24
CA ILE A 40 -9.52 -7.37 -2.99
C ILE A 40 -9.39 -7.13 -4.49
N GLY A 41 -9.54 -8.18 -5.30
CA GLY A 41 -9.41 -8.11 -6.75
C GLY A 41 -9.06 -9.46 -7.38
N GLN A 42 -9.16 -9.56 -8.71
CA GLN A 42 -8.86 -10.77 -9.49
C GLN A 42 -7.41 -11.26 -9.30
N SER A 43 -7.12 -12.50 -9.65
CA SER A 43 -5.73 -13.01 -9.61
C SER A 43 -4.82 -12.18 -10.52
N GLY A 44 -3.56 -11.99 -10.12
CA GLY A 44 -2.57 -11.22 -10.90
C GLY A 44 -2.66 -9.68 -10.79
N THR A 45 -3.64 -9.13 -10.06
CA THR A 45 -3.81 -7.66 -9.96
C THR A 45 -2.87 -6.95 -8.96
N GLY A 46 -1.86 -7.64 -8.43
CA GLY A 46 -0.81 -7.00 -7.62
C GLY A 46 -1.08 -6.93 -6.11
N LYS A 47 -2.09 -7.64 -5.59
CA LYS A 47 -2.39 -7.66 -4.14
C LYS A 47 -1.20 -8.10 -3.29
N THR A 48 -0.55 -9.20 -3.66
CA THR A 48 0.64 -9.71 -2.96
C THR A 48 1.80 -8.74 -3.09
N THR A 49 2.05 -8.24 -4.30
CA THR A 49 3.06 -7.19 -4.57
C THR A 49 2.89 -6.00 -3.63
N LEU A 50 1.66 -5.47 -3.49
CA LEU A 50 1.38 -4.31 -2.64
C LEU A 50 1.66 -4.60 -1.15
N LEU A 51 1.31 -5.78 -0.65
CA LEU A 51 1.61 -6.18 0.73
C LEU A 51 3.10 -6.34 0.99
N GLU A 52 3.83 -6.91 0.03
CA GLU A 52 5.27 -7.03 0.14
C GLU A 52 5.96 -5.64 0.11
N LEU A 53 5.41 -4.67 -0.64
CA LEU A 53 6.00 -3.33 -0.76
C LEU A 53 5.84 -2.58 0.56
N LEU A 54 4.68 -2.75 1.19
CA LEU A 54 4.44 -2.28 2.55
C LEU A 54 5.37 -2.96 3.56
N LYS A 55 5.59 -4.27 3.43
CA LYS A 55 6.52 -5.01 4.29
C LYS A 55 7.94 -4.49 4.14
N SER A 56 8.46 -4.35 2.91
CA SER A 56 9.82 -3.85 2.68
C SER A 56 10.01 -2.43 3.21
N ALA A 57 9.01 -1.56 3.03
CA ALA A 57 9.03 -0.18 3.55
C ALA A 57 9.17 -0.09 5.08
N THR A 58 8.67 -1.09 5.83
CA THR A 58 8.85 -1.15 7.29
C THR A 58 10.13 -1.86 7.74
N SER A 59 10.71 -2.71 6.90
CA SER A 59 11.78 -3.63 7.27
C SER A 59 13.19 -3.02 7.15
N GLY A 60 13.33 -1.82 6.58
CA GLY A 60 14.62 -1.15 6.39
C GLY A 60 15.57 -1.87 5.41
N ASN A 61 15.09 -2.86 4.65
CA ASN A 61 15.91 -3.60 3.69
C ASN A 61 15.35 -3.43 2.26
N PRO A 62 15.91 -2.50 1.46
CA PRO A 62 15.41 -2.19 0.12
C PRO A 62 15.73 -3.25 -0.94
N ASN A 63 16.51 -4.29 -0.63
CA ASN A 63 17.13 -5.15 -1.65
C ASN A 63 16.39 -6.46 -1.99
N ASN A 64 15.19 -6.70 -1.46
CA ASN A 64 14.50 -7.98 -1.64
C ASN A 64 13.59 -8.08 -2.89
N TYR A 65 13.57 -7.06 -3.75
CA TYR A 65 12.68 -7.02 -4.92
C TYR A 65 13.33 -7.37 -6.26
N ASN A 66 14.64 -7.64 -6.28
CA ASN A 66 15.40 -8.03 -7.47
C ASN A 66 15.73 -9.53 -7.49
N GLN A 67 14.75 -10.40 -7.24
CA GLN A 67 14.87 -11.82 -7.56
C GLN A 67 13.56 -12.32 -8.16
N ASN A 68 13.43 -12.13 -9.47
CA ASN A 68 13.07 -13.12 -10.49
C ASN A 68 12.90 -12.41 -11.84
#